data_AF-W3WUP3-F1
#
_entry.id   AF-W3WUP3-F1
#
_cell.length_a   1.000
_cell.length_b   1.000
_cell.length_c   1.000
_cell.angle_alpha   90.00
_cell.angle_beta   90.00
_cell.angle_gamma   90.00
#
_symmetry.space_group_name_H-M   'P 1'
#
loop_
_entity.id
_entity.type
_entity.pdbx_description
1 polymer ?
#
loop_
_entity_poly.entity_id
_entity_poly.type
_entity_poly.pdbx_seq_one_letter_code
_entity_poly.pdbx_strand_id
1 'polypeptide(L)'
;MAPAPIVEDADMDVPTYGGEEDDEAQRIINEEYKTWKKNAPFLYDMILSTALTWPTLTVQWFPDVKEPEGRNVRIHRALIGTHTSDDKQNYLQIAEVEIPKDIRPNPRDYDEERGEIGGHGKGDKTAMKWNIVQKIDHPSEVNKARYCPQNPDLIATLTSNGNILIFDRTKHSNTPNGKVNPQITLEGHDKEGFGLSWSPHIEGSLASGSEDQTVRLWDLKSLESGKTTLNASRVYTHHTNVVNDVQYSPICQNFIGTVSDDLTLQILDTRQSSTTQAALVARHGHTEPINALAFNPTSESLVATASGDNTIGIWDLRNVKEKVHTLEGHQDAVTAISWHPHEAGILGSASYDRRIIFWDLARVGEEQQPDDQEDGAPELLFMHGGHTNHLTDFSWNQNEPWLMASAAEDNMLQIWKVADSIVGKDDSDINLDEMGR
;
A
#
# COMPACT_ATOMS: atom_id res chain seq x y z
N MET A 1 -63.57 -3.56 35.91
CA MET A 1 -62.20 -3.16 35.50
C MET A 1 -61.24 -3.84 36.46
N ALA A 2 -60.75 -5.01 36.05
CA ALA A 2 -59.78 -5.81 36.78
C ALA A 2 -58.42 -5.66 36.06
N PRO A 3 -57.28 -5.68 36.77
CA PRO A 3 -55.98 -5.43 36.18
C PRO A 3 -55.53 -6.59 35.27
N ALA A 4 -54.87 -6.24 34.17
CA ALA A 4 -54.21 -7.20 33.29
C ALA A 4 -52.99 -7.84 33.99
N PRO A 5 -52.65 -9.11 33.70
CA PRO A 5 -51.53 -9.79 34.32
C PRO A 5 -50.20 -9.26 33.78
N ILE A 6 -49.20 -9.24 34.66
CA ILE A 6 -47.80 -8.96 34.39
C ILE A 6 -47.24 -10.16 33.62
N VAL A 7 -46.66 -9.91 32.44
CA VAL A 7 -45.89 -10.91 31.70
C VAL A 7 -44.49 -10.90 32.31
N GLU A 8 -44.06 -12.04 32.84
CA GLU A 8 -42.68 -12.27 33.27
C GLU A 8 -41.74 -12.16 32.05
N ASP A 9 -40.72 -11.31 32.17
CA ASP A 9 -39.61 -11.25 31.22
C ASP A 9 -38.91 -12.61 31.21
N ALA A 10 -39.04 -13.32 30.10
CA ALA A 10 -38.17 -14.44 29.79
C ALA A 10 -36.83 -13.85 29.35
N ASP A 11 -35.80 -14.00 30.18
CA ASP A 11 -34.41 -13.84 29.79
C ASP A 11 -34.16 -14.70 28.54
N MET A 12 -34.15 -14.06 27.37
CA MET A 12 -33.61 -14.68 26.16
C MET A 12 -32.10 -14.57 26.24
N ASP A 13 -31.47 -15.65 26.70
CA ASP A 13 -30.06 -15.91 26.47
C ASP A 13 -29.78 -15.75 24.96
N VAL A 14 -29.08 -14.66 24.62
CA VAL A 14 -28.51 -14.46 23.29
C VAL A 14 -27.35 -15.45 23.17
N PRO A 15 -27.36 -16.40 22.23
CA PRO A 15 -26.29 -17.38 22.16
C PRO A 15 -25.04 -16.72 21.57
N THR A 16 -23.94 -16.80 22.32
CA THR A 16 -22.59 -16.39 21.93
C THR A 16 -21.98 -17.38 20.93
N TYR A 17 -22.44 -17.35 19.67
CA TYR A 17 -21.86 -18.14 18.56
C TYR A 17 -20.70 -17.42 17.87
N GLY A 18 -19.67 -17.01 18.62
CA GLY A 18 -18.48 -16.37 18.05
C GLY A 18 -17.19 -16.52 18.84
N GLY A 19 -17.19 -17.17 20.01
CA GLY A 19 -15.98 -17.25 20.84
C GLY A 19 -14.98 -18.32 20.41
N GLU A 20 -15.45 -19.52 20.06
CA GLU A 20 -14.56 -20.67 19.86
C GLU A 20 -13.81 -20.65 18.51
N GLU A 21 -14.47 -20.22 17.42
CA GLU A 21 -13.85 -20.11 16.10
C GLU A 21 -12.82 -18.96 16.05
N ASP A 22 -13.14 -17.82 16.66
CA ASP A 22 -12.22 -16.68 16.78
C ASP A 22 -10.99 -17.04 17.63
N ASP A 23 -11.18 -17.79 18.73
CA ASP A 23 -10.08 -18.28 19.57
C ASP A 23 -9.18 -19.27 18.82
N GLU A 24 -9.73 -20.15 17.98
CA GLU A 24 -8.97 -21.08 17.15
C GLU A 24 -8.17 -20.33 16.06
N ALA A 25 -8.80 -19.40 15.35
CA ALA A 25 -8.14 -18.56 14.34
C ALA A 25 -6.99 -17.77 14.96
N GLN A 26 -7.22 -17.14 16.12
CA GLN A 26 -6.20 -16.39 16.83
C GLN A 26 -5.05 -17.28 17.31
N ARG A 27 -5.34 -18.52 17.68
CA ARG A 27 -4.30 -19.50 18.04
C ARG A 27 -3.43 -19.87 16.85
N ILE A 28 -4.04 -20.15 15.69
CA ILE A 28 -3.31 -20.46 14.45
C ILE A 28 -2.39 -19.29 14.08
N ILE A 29 -2.90 -18.05 14.09
CA ILE A 29 -2.12 -16.84 13.81
C ILE A 29 -0.90 -16.75 14.74
N ASN A 30 -1.08 -17.01 16.04
CA ASN A 30 0.01 -16.97 17.00
C ASN A 30 1.04 -18.09 16.80
N GLU A 31 0.61 -19.27 16.35
CA GLU A 31 1.51 -20.39 16.04
C GLU A 31 2.31 -20.14 14.74
N GLU A 32 1.65 -19.60 13.71
CA GLU A 32 2.29 -19.14 12.47
C GLU A 32 3.34 -18.05 12.75
N TYR A 33 2.96 -17.02 13.51
CA TYR A 33 3.85 -15.91 13.84
C TYR A 33 5.09 -16.38 14.62
N LYS A 34 4.93 -17.32 15.57
CA LYS A 34 6.07 -17.93 16.28
C LYS A 34 6.99 -18.71 15.34
N THR A 35 6.43 -19.37 14.34
CA THR A 35 7.20 -20.12 13.34
C THR A 35 7.96 -19.15 12.43
N TRP A 36 7.29 -18.12 11.92
CA TRP A 36 7.90 -17.04 11.16
C TRP A 36 9.06 -16.40 11.94
N LYS A 37 8.87 -16.11 13.24
CA LYS A 37 9.89 -15.52 14.11
C LYS A 37 11.18 -16.35 14.12
N LYS A 38 11.08 -17.67 14.21
CA LYS A 38 12.26 -18.56 14.17
C LYS A 38 12.98 -18.57 12.82
N ASN A 39 12.24 -18.32 11.74
CA ASN A 39 12.76 -18.35 10.37
C ASN A 39 13.24 -16.99 9.88
N ALA A 40 12.79 -15.88 10.50
CA ALA A 40 13.14 -14.52 10.12
C ALA A 40 14.65 -14.27 9.91
N PRO A 41 15.59 -14.82 10.72
CA PRO A 41 17.03 -14.66 10.51
C PRO A 41 17.57 -15.17 9.17
N PHE A 42 16.82 -16.06 8.49
CA PHE A 42 17.18 -16.63 7.19
C PHE A 42 16.44 -15.97 6.03
N LEU A 43 15.36 -15.23 6.32
CA LEU A 43 14.47 -14.63 5.34
C LEU A 43 14.71 -13.14 5.13
N TYR A 44 15.30 -12.45 6.12
CA TYR A 44 15.46 -11.01 6.10
C TYR A 44 16.90 -10.60 6.43
N ASP A 45 17.39 -9.57 5.72
CA ASP A 45 18.60 -8.86 6.11
C ASP A 45 18.33 -7.84 7.22
N MET A 46 17.11 -7.28 7.22
CA MET A 46 16.69 -6.21 8.10
C MET A 46 15.22 -6.39 8.43
N ILE A 47 14.87 -6.22 9.71
CA ILE A 47 13.47 -6.08 10.10
C ILE A 47 13.33 -5.25 11.39
N LEU A 48 12.47 -4.24 11.32
CA LEU A 48 12.06 -3.37 12.42
C LEU A 48 10.54 -3.47 12.54
N SER A 49 10.05 -3.69 13.75
CA SER A 49 8.63 -3.78 14.06
C SER A 49 8.24 -2.67 15.02
N THR A 50 7.35 -1.78 14.60
CA THR A 50 6.89 -0.66 15.42
C THR A 50 5.39 -0.73 15.63
N ALA A 51 4.98 -0.83 16.89
CA ALA A 51 3.58 -0.62 17.28
C ALA A 51 3.28 0.88 17.28
N LEU A 52 2.40 1.31 16.38
CA LEU A 52 1.91 2.67 16.31
C LEU A 52 0.88 2.94 17.42
N THR A 53 0.73 4.21 17.80
CA THR A 53 -0.31 4.59 18.77
C THR A 53 -1.72 4.34 18.22
N TRP A 54 -1.90 4.52 16.92
CA TRP A 54 -3.12 4.28 16.18
C TRP A 54 -2.77 3.57 14.87
N PRO A 55 -3.65 2.71 14.33
CA PRO A 55 -3.41 2.09 13.04
C PRO A 55 -3.32 3.14 11.94
N THR A 56 -2.68 2.75 10.84
CA THR A 56 -2.56 3.58 9.66
C THR A 56 -3.15 2.86 8.46
N LEU A 57 -3.97 3.57 7.69
CA LEU A 57 -4.54 3.06 6.43
C LEU A 57 -3.63 3.34 5.23
N THR A 58 -2.49 4.01 5.46
CA THR A 58 -1.63 4.44 4.38
C THR A 58 -0.17 4.51 4.79
N VAL A 59 0.72 4.07 3.89
CA VAL A 59 2.16 4.23 4.04
C VAL A 59 2.79 4.55 2.69
N GLN A 60 3.70 5.52 2.66
CA GLN A 60 4.50 5.82 1.48
C GLN A 60 5.90 6.30 1.86
N TRP A 61 6.95 5.71 1.28
CA TRP A 61 8.29 6.26 1.40
C TRP A 61 8.41 7.59 0.66
N PHE A 62 9.02 8.58 1.29
CA PHE A 62 9.50 9.77 0.58
C PHE A 62 10.71 9.43 -0.30
N PRO A 63 10.95 10.19 -1.38
CA PRO A 63 12.06 9.94 -2.29
C PRO A 63 13.40 10.44 -1.75
N ASP A 64 13.43 11.36 -0.79
CA ASP A 64 14.67 11.92 -0.26
C ASP A 64 15.36 11.01 0.76
N VAL A 65 16.70 11.05 0.73
CA VAL A 65 17.59 10.39 1.69
C VAL A 65 18.60 11.39 2.19
N LYS A 66 18.81 11.41 3.51
CA LYS A 66 19.88 12.19 4.13
C LYS A 66 20.98 11.27 4.64
N GLU A 67 22.23 11.66 4.40
CA GLU A 67 23.40 10.96 4.92
C GLU A 67 24.21 11.90 5.82
N PRO A 68 24.00 11.87 7.14
CA PRO A 68 24.76 12.71 8.04
C PRO A 68 26.25 12.33 8.03
N GLU A 69 27.13 13.33 7.91
CA GLU A 69 28.58 13.12 7.97
C GLU A 69 28.99 12.45 9.29
N GLY A 70 29.84 11.43 9.19
CA GLY A 70 30.36 10.70 10.35
C GLY A 70 29.37 9.72 11.02
N ARG A 71 28.14 9.55 10.49
CA ARG A 71 27.19 8.53 10.95
C ARG A 71 27.05 7.39 9.95
N ASN A 72 27.04 6.15 10.43
CA ASN A 72 26.84 4.95 9.62
C ASN A 72 25.34 4.67 9.34
N VAL A 73 24.59 5.71 8.97
CA VAL A 73 23.13 5.60 8.72
C VAL A 73 22.73 6.47 7.53
N ARG A 74 21.73 5.99 6.79
CA ARG A 74 20.88 6.76 5.88
C ARG A 74 19.59 7.08 6.60
N ILE A 75 19.11 8.32 6.50
CA ILE A 75 17.85 8.75 7.09
C ILE A 75 16.86 8.93 5.95
N HIS A 76 15.84 8.07 5.94
CA HIS A 76 14.71 8.13 5.03
C HIS A 76 13.52 8.77 5.75
N ARG A 77 12.48 9.13 4.99
CA ARG A 77 11.20 9.55 5.57
C ARG A 77 10.07 8.68 5.08
N ALA A 78 9.08 8.44 5.93
CA ALA A 78 7.85 7.76 5.59
C ALA A 78 6.64 8.64 5.91
N LEU A 79 5.66 8.64 5.01
CA LEU A 79 4.38 9.30 5.14
C LEU A 79 3.37 8.27 5.66
N ILE A 80 2.67 8.58 6.75
CA ILE A 80 1.58 7.75 7.28
C ILE A 80 0.40 8.62 7.73
N GLY A 81 -0.75 7.98 7.89
CA GLY A 81 -1.96 8.57 8.48
C GLY A 81 -2.27 8.00 9.87
N THR A 82 -3.32 8.51 10.51
CA THR A 82 -3.96 7.82 11.64
C THR A 82 -5.38 7.43 11.28
N HIS A 83 -5.83 6.33 11.88
CA HIS A 83 -7.23 5.92 11.95
C HIS A 83 -7.57 5.74 13.43
N THR A 84 -8.33 6.67 13.99
CA THR A 84 -8.71 6.67 15.42
C THR A 84 -10.15 6.23 15.66
N SER A 85 -10.90 5.89 14.60
CA SER A 85 -12.33 5.58 14.63
C SER A 85 -13.12 6.66 15.37
N ASP A 86 -12.88 7.93 15.00
CA ASP A 86 -13.45 9.13 15.63
C ASP A 86 -13.21 9.34 17.15
N ASP A 87 -12.47 8.45 17.84
CA ASP A 87 -12.25 8.56 19.29
C ASP A 87 -11.29 9.69 19.68
N LYS A 88 -10.41 10.09 18.76
CA LYS A 88 -9.35 11.10 18.98
C LYS A 88 -9.11 11.96 17.74
N GLN A 89 -8.35 13.03 17.95
CA GLN A 89 -7.83 13.85 16.87
C GLN A 89 -6.95 13.00 15.94
N ASN A 90 -7.27 13.00 14.65
CA ASN A 90 -6.47 12.37 13.61
C ASN A 90 -5.32 13.27 13.14
N TYR A 91 -4.27 12.67 12.58
CA TYR A 91 -3.08 13.35 12.10
C TYR A 91 -2.57 12.75 10.79
N LEU A 92 -2.14 13.63 9.89
CA LEU A 92 -1.14 13.28 8.88
C LEU A 92 0.23 13.30 9.56
N GLN A 93 1.03 12.24 9.40
CA GLN A 93 2.31 12.11 10.09
C GLN A 93 3.46 11.85 9.13
N ILE A 94 4.62 12.38 9.46
CA ILE A 94 5.88 12.09 8.78
C ILE A 94 6.85 11.51 9.81
N ALA A 95 7.36 10.34 9.49
CA ALA A 95 8.38 9.64 10.26
C ALA A 95 9.75 9.80 9.61
N GLU A 96 10.79 9.88 10.43
CA GLU A 96 12.16 9.59 10.00
C GLU A 96 12.51 8.14 10.34
N VAL A 97 13.15 7.47 9.39
CA VAL A 97 13.66 6.11 9.54
C VAL A 97 15.17 6.14 9.37
N GLU A 98 15.90 5.85 10.44
CA GLU A 98 17.35 5.66 10.37
C GLU A 98 17.64 4.22 9.95
N ILE A 99 18.37 4.04 8.86
CA ILE A 99 18.72 2.76 8.26
C ILE A 99 20.24 2.65 8.21
N PRO A 100 20.87 1.66 8.86
CA PRO A 100 22.33 1.51 8.81
C PRO A 100 22.84 1.24 7.38
N LYS A 101 24.02 1.80 7.02
CA LYS A 101 24.58 1.65 5.66
C LYS A 101 25.25 0.30 5.46
N ASP A 102 26.15 -0.06 6.39
CA ASP A 102 26.91 -1.30 6.31
C ASP A 102 26.28 -2.37 7.20
N ILE A 103 25.29 -3.08 6.66
CA ILE A 103 24.76 -4.28 7.32
C ILE A 103 25.33 -5.49 6.61
N ARG A 104 26.18 -6.23 7.34
CA ARG A 104 26.44 -7.62 6.99
C ARG A 104 25.35 -8.45 7.67
N PRO A 105 24.48 -9.14 6.90
CA PRO A 105 23.48 -10.02 7.46
C PRO A 105 24.15 -11.03 8.39
N ASN A 106 23.62 -11.15 9.60
CA ASN A 106 24.13 -12.10 10.57
C ASN A 106 22.96 -12.61 11.41
N PRO A 107 22.61 -13.91 11.32
CA PRO A 107 21.51 -14.49 12.08
C PRO A 107 21.65 -14.30 13.60
N ARG A 108 22.87 -14.11 14.12
CA ARG A 108 23.11 -13.83 15.56
C ARG A 108 22.66 -12.44 16.00
N ASP A 109 22.41 -11.53 15.06
CA ASP A 109 21.95 -10.17 15.34
C ASP A 109 20.41 -10.13 15.54
N TYR A 110 19.74 -11.29 15.45
CA TYR A 110 18.31 -11.42 15.68
C TYR A 110 17.93 -11.32 17.15
N ASP A 111 16.97 -10.44 17.44
CA ASP A 111 16.32 -10.34 18.76
C ASP A 111 15.06 -11.22 18.76
N GLU A 112 15.13 -12.39 19.39
CA GLU A 112 13.98 -13.30 19.52
C GLU A 112 12.84 -12.74 20.37
N GLU A 113 13.06 -11.75 21.24
CA GLU A 113 11.98 -11.14 22.03
C GLU A 113 11.20 -10.15 21.16
N ARG A 114 11.90 -9.36 20.35
CA ARG A 114 11.31 -8.31 19.50
C ARG A 114 10.95 -8.75 18.09
N GLY A 115 11.56 -9.82 17.61
CA GLY A 115 11.42 -10.28 16.23
C GLY A 115 12.15 -9.39 15.22
N GLU A 116 13.27 -8.79 15.62
CA GLU A 116 13.98 -7.75 14.86
C GLU A 116 15.39 -8.18 14.45
N ILE A 117 15.85 -7.78 13.25
CA ILE A 117 17.25 -7.90 12.80
C ILE A 117 17.79 -6.51 12.54
N GLY A 118 18.89 -6.17 13.21
CA GLY A 118 19.41 -4.81 13.17
C GLY A 118 18.57 -3.82 13.99
N GLY A 119 17.80 -4.28 14.97
CA GLY A 119 17.11 -3.50 15.99
C GLY A 119 17.99 -3.19 17.22
N HIS A 120 17.41 -2.76 18.35
CA HIS A 120 18.14 -2.35 19.57
C HIS A 120 18.76 -3.52 20.37
N GLY A 121 19.04 -4.66 19.73
CA GLY A 121 19.57 -5.89 20.35
C GLY A 121 21.03 -5.75 20.82
N LYS A 122 21.53 -6.77 21.55
CA LYS A 122 22.84 -6.82 22.24
C LYS A 122 24.08 -6.86 21.31
N GLY A 123 24.20 -5.90 20.40
CA GLY A 123 25.37 -5.70 19.54
C GLY A 123 25.76 -4.23 19.47
N ASP A 124 27.05 -3.95 19.33
CA ASP A 124 27.64 -2.62 19.23
C ASP A 124 27.35 -1.92 17.88
N LYS A 125 26.24 -2.29 17.21
CA LYS A 125 25.86 -1.82 15.86
C LYS A 125 24.71 -0.81 15.94
N THR A 126 24.74 0.16 15.05
CA THR A 126 23.62 1.08 14.80
C THR A 126 22.38 0.30 14.40
N ALA A 127 21.31 0.44 15.17
CA ALA A 127 20.01 -0.16 14.90
C ALA A 127 19.16 0.70 13.97
N MET A 128 18.20 0.09 13.28
CA MET A 128 17.10 0.83 12.66
C MET A 128 16.30 1.58 13.73
N LYS A 129 15.88 2.79 13.40
CA LYS A 129 15.06 3.62 14.30
C LYS A 129 13.92 4.25 13.56
N TRP A 130 12.75 4.22 14.18
CA TRP A 130 11.55 4.91 13.73
C TRP A 130 11.23 6.06 14.68
N ASN A 131 11.01 7.26 14.15
CA ASN A 131 10.59 8.41 14.95
C ASN A 131 9.62 9.30 14.18
N ILE A 132 8.46 9.61 14.76
CA ILE A 132 7.53 10.60 14.18
C ILE A 132 8.09 11.99 14.41
N VAL A 133 8.46 12.69 13.33
CA VAL A 133 9.09 14.01 13.37
C VAL A 133 8.13 15.16 13.08
N GLN A 134 7.01 14.88 12.44
CA GLN A 134 5.99 15.88 12.14
C GLN A 134 4.59 15.27 12.27
N LYS A 135 3.68 15.98 12.93
CA LYS A 135 2.24 15.67 12.98
C LYS A 135 1.45 16.92 12.57
N ILE A 136 0.57 16.78 11.60
CA ILE A 136 -0.30 17.83 11.09
C ILE A 136 -1.74 17.44 11.43
N ASP A 137 -2.48 18.33 12.09
CA ASP A 137 -3.89 18.10 12.45
C ASP A 137 -4.74 17.80 11.20
N HIS A 138 -5.46 16.67 11.21
CA HIS A 138 -6.31 16.20 10.11
C HIS A 138 -7.75 16.00 10.61
N PRO A 139 -8.79 16.39 9.84
CA PRO A 139 -10.15 16.49 10.39
C PRO A 139 -10.82 15.14 10.66
N SER A 140 -10.39 14.08 9.99
CA SER A 140 -10.90 12.72 10.16
C SER A 140 -9.81 11.69 9.85
N GLU A 141 -10.15 10.42 9.69
CA GLU A 141 -9.23 9.38 9.25
C GLU A 141 -8.51 9.78 7.96
N VAL A 142 -7.26 9.33 7.84
CA VAL A 142 -6.47 9.52 6.62
C VAL A 142 -6.54 8.24 5.80
N ASN A 143 -7.55 8.13 4.93
CA ASN A 143 -7.81 6.93 4.12
C ASN A 143 -6.66 6.63 3.15
N LYS A 144 -6.10 7.67 2.52
CA LYS A 144 -4.92 7.60 1.66
C LYS A 144 -4.14 8.90 1.75
N ALA A 145 -2.81 8.83 1.76
CA ALA A 145 -1.96 10.01 1.69
C ALA A 145 -0.87 9.81 0.64
N ARG A 146 -0.71 10.76 -0.28
CA ARG A 146 0.30 10.68 -1.36
C ARG A 146 1.00 12.02 -1.55
N TYR A 147 2.33 12.01 -1.61
CA TYR A 147 3.11 13.20 -1.96
C TYR A 147 3.09 13.44 -3.48
N CYS A 148 3.19 14.72 -3.88
CA CYS A 148 3.31 15.12 -5.27
C CYS A 148 4.72 14.78 -5.80
N PRO A 149 4.88 13.95 -6.84
CA PRO A 149 6.19 13.48 -7.29
C PRO A 149 7.18 14.58 -7.64
N GLN A 150 6.69 15.69 -8.20
CA GLN A 150 7.53 16.83 -8.60
C GLN A 150 7.85 17.78 -7.43
N ASN A 151 7.03 17.74 -6.37
CA ASN A 151 7.25 18.49 -5.14
C ASN A 151 6.77 17.69 -3.92
N PRO A 152 7.65 16.86 -3.31
CA PRO A 152 7.27 16.00 -2.21
C PRO A 152 6.78 16.73 -0.94
N ASP A 153 6.99 18.04 -0.84
CA ASP A 153 6.42 18.81 0.28
C ASP A 153 4.91 19.02 0.14
N LEU A 154 4.35 18.84 -1.05
CA LEU A 154 2.92 18.89 -1.29
C LEU A 154 2.32 17.48 -1.14
N ILE A 155 1.38 17.33 -0.22
CA ILE A 155 0.77 16.04 0.15
C ILE A 155 -0.75 16.15 -0.02
N ALA A 156 -1.34 15.24 -0.79
CA ALA A 156 -2.78 15.07 -0.86
C ALA A 156 -3.21 14.00 0.14
N THR A 157 -4.30 14.23 0.86
CA THR A 157 -4.96 13.23 1.72
C THR A 157 -6.43 13.11 1.38
N LEU A 158 -6.95 11.89 1.33
CA LEU A 158 -8.40 11.65 1.25
C LEU A 158 -8.98 11.54 2.67
N THR A 159 -10.07 12.25 2.91
CA THR A 159 -10.83 12.20 4.17
C THR A 159 -11.99 11.22 4.08
N SER A 160 -12.51 10.78 5.23
CA SER A 160 -13.74 9.98 5.34
C SER A 160 -15.03 10.69 4.92
N ASN A 161 -14.99 11.97 4.53
CA ASN A 161 -16.15 12.67 3.95
C ASN A 161 -16.03 12.95 2.45
N GLY A 162 -15.02 12.39 1.78
CA GLY A 162 -14.81 12.52 0.32
C GLY A 162 -13.99 13.73 -0.11
N ASN A 163 -13.80 14.73 0.76
CA ASN A 163 -12.91 15.83 0.43
C ASN A 163 -11.45 15.38 0.34
N ILE A 164 -10.68 16.07 -0.51
CA ILE A 164 -9.24 15.85 -0.59
C ILE A 164 -8.56 17.10 -0.05
N LEU A 165 -7.64 16.91 0.89
CA LEU A 165 -6.91 18.03 1.49
C LEU A 165 -5.49 18.05 0.95
N ILE A 166 -5.06 19.21 0.48
CA ILE A 166 -3.69 19.46 0.03
C ILE A 166 -2.95 20.21 1.12
N PHE A 167 -1.92 19.57 1.67
CA PHE A 167 -1.01 20.12 2.66
C PHE A 167 0.36 20.39 2.02
N ASP A 168 0.91 21.57 2.25
CA ASP A 168 2.31 21.91 2.07
C ASP A 168 2.97 21.76 3.43
N ARG A 169 3.65 20.63 3.67
CA ARG A 169 4.18 20.28 5.00
C ARG A 169 5.15 21.33 5.56
N THR A 170 5.77 22.16 4.72
CA THR A 170 6.70 23.21 5.17
C THR A 170 5.98 24.39 5.85
N LYS A 171 4.68 24.55 5.60
CA LYS A 171 3.84 25.60 6.18
C LYS A 171 3.21 25.20 7.51
N HIS A 172 3.46 23.99 7.98
CA HIS A 172 2.95 23.47 9.25
C HIS A 172 4.11 23.25 10.23
N SER A 173 3.85 23.48 11.51
CA SER A 173 4.81 23.12 12.56
C SER A 173 5.02 21.61 12.64
N ASN A 174 6.13 21.20 13.24
CA ASN A 174 6.39 19.78 13.52
C ASN A 174 5.43 19.20 14.57
N THR A 175 4.96 20.05 15.49
CA THR A 175 3.97 19.68 16.51
C THR A 175 2.58 20.18 16.10
N PRO A 176 1.51 19.42 16.41
CA PRO A 176 0.15 19.84 16.10
C PRO A 176 -0.23 21.05 16.95
N ASN A 177 -1.12 21.89 16.43
CA ASN A 177 -1.60 23.11 17.09
C ASN A 177 -3.11 23.09 17.32
N GLY A 178 -3.78 21.98 16.98
CA GLY A 178 -5.21 21.77 17.15
C GLY A 178 -6.07 22.43 16.07
N LYS A 179 -5.47 22.93 14.97
CA LYS A 179 -6.19 23.54 13.86
C LYS A 179 -5.88 22.81 12.56
N VAL A 180 -6.92 22.30 11.92
CA VAL A 180 -6.88 21.79 10.56
C VAL A 180 -6.82 22.98 9.59
N ASN A 181 -5.71 23.13 8.87
CA ASN A 181 -5.46 24.27 7.99
C ASN A 181 -4.79 23.88 6.66
N PRO A 182 -5.43 23.05 5.82
CA PRO A 182 -4.89 22.69 4.51
C PRO A 182 -4.71 23.93 3.62
N GLN A 183 -3.79 23.86 2.67
CA GLN A 183 -3.58 24.93 1.68
C GLN A 183 -4.70 24.96 0.64
N ILE A 184 -5.21 23.78 0.27
CA ILE A 184 -6.31 23.64 -0.69
C ILE A 184 -7.22 22.50 -0.22
N THR A 185 -8.52 22.72 -0.26
CA THR A 185 -9.55 21.67 -0.14
C THR A 185 -10.11 21.41 -1.52
N LEU A 186 -10.00 20.18 -2.01
CA LEU A 186 -10.62 19.75 -3.24
C LEU A 186 -12.01 19.22 -2.90
N GLU A 187 -13.02 19.95 -3.34
CA GLU A 187 -14.42 19.68 -3.01
C GLU A 187 -15.11 19.04 -4.21
N GLY A 188 -15.85 17.97 -3.95
CA GLY A 188 -16.79 17.47 -4.92
C GLY A 188 -17.28 16.05 -4.70
N HIS A 189 -16.42 15.12 -4.23
CA HIS A 189 -16.91 13.78 -3.93
C HIS A 189 -17.94 13.83 -2.80
N ASP A 190 -18.98 12.99 -2.91
CA ASP A 190 -20.11 12.98 -1.96
C ASP A 190 -20.00 11.85 -0.92
N LYS A 191 -19.00 10.98 -1.06
CA LYS A 191 -18.68 9.86 -0.18
C LYS A 191 -17.17 9.69 -0.07
N GLU A 192 -16.72 8.89 0.89
CA GLU A 192 -15.31 8.56 1.04
C GLU A 192 -14.74 7.76 -0.14
N GLY A 193 -13.44 7.48 -0.07
CA GLY A 193 -12.72 6.72 -1.08
C GLY A 193 -11.30 6.41 -0.64
N PHE A 194 -10.60 5.67 -1.51
CA PHE A 194 -9.21 5.25 -1.29
C PHE A 194 -8.32 5.50 -2.52
N GLY A 195 -8.91 5.61 -3.72
CA GLY A 195 -8.18 5.91 -4.95
C GLY A 195 -7.64 7.34 -4.95
N LEU A 196 -6.31 7.48 -4.96
CA LEU A 196 -5.63 8.78 -4.95
C LEU A 196 -4.29 8.68 -5.67
N SER A 197 -4.13 9.39 -6.79
CA SER A 197 -2.90 9.34 -7.59
C SER A 197 -2.53 10.71 -8.16
N TRP A 198 -1.32 11.17 -7.86
CA TRP A 198 -0.71 12.30 -8.53
C TRP A 198 -0.23 11.92 -9.92
N SER A 199 -0.37 12.83 -10.88
CA SER A 199 0.26 12.68 -12.18
C SER A 199 1.78 12.77 -12.03
N PRO A 200 2.55 11.77 -12.50
CA PRO A 200 4.01 11.89 -12.57
C PRO A 200 4.48 12.83 -13.69
N HIS A 201 3.58 13.19 -14.62
CA HIS A 201 3.90 13.99 -15.81
C HIS A 201 3.56 15.47 -15.66
N ILE A 202 2.49 15.78 -14.94
CA ILE A 202 1.98 17.15 -14.79
C ILE A 202 1.91 17.50 -13.31
N GLU A 203 2.85 18.33 -12.86
CA GLU A 203 2.85 18.88 -11.50
C GLU A 203 1.51 19.55 -11.18
N GLY A 204 0.95 19.20 -10.02
CA GLY A 204 -0.32 19.73 -9.55
C GLY A 204 -1.56 19.06 -10.15
N SER A 205 -1.41 18.02 -11.00
CA SER A 205 -2.54 17.23 -11.49
C SER A 205 -2.72 15.97 -10.65
N LEU A 206 -3.97 15.70 -10.25
CA LEU A 206 -4.34 14.61 -9.35
C LEU A 206 -5.60 13.92 -9.87
N ALA A 207 -5.71 12.62 -9.63
CA ALA A 207 -6.89 11.80 -9.88
C ALA A 207 -7.34 11.17 -8.56
N SER A 208 -8.65 11.05 -8.39
CA SER A 208 -9.26 10.37 -7.24
C SER A 208 -10.43 9.47 -7.67
N GLY A 209 -10.65 8.39 -6.91
CA GLY A 209 -11.79 7.50 -7.01
C GLY A 209 -12.51 7.39 -5.66
N SER A 210 -13.82 7.19 -5.69
CA SER A 210 -14.68 7.23 -4.50
C SER A 210 -15.84 6.23 -4.58
N GLU A 211 -16.43 5.95 -3.42
CA GLU A 211 -17.71 5.24 -3.27
C GLU A 211 -18.90 5.97 -3.90
N ASP A 212 -18.75 7.24 -4.27
CA ASP A 212 -19.73 7.96 -5.09
C ASP A 212 -19.74 7.48 -6.55
N GLN A 213 -18.95 6.45 -6.89
CA GLN A 213 -18.84 5.80 -8.20
C GLN A 213 -18.19 6.68 -9.27
N THR A 214 -17.59 7.82 -8.87
CA THR A 214 -16.95 8.76 -9.80
C THR A 214 -15.44 8.70 -9.72
N VAL A 215 -14.81 8.99 -10.86
CA VAL A 215 -13.39 9.34 -10.95
C VAL A 215 -13.29 10.84 -11.21
N ARG A 216 -12.51 11.57 -10.42
CA ARG A 216 -12.37 13.02 -10.56
C ARG A 216 -10.93 13.41 -10.83
N LEU A 217 -10.76 14.36 -11.74
CA LEU A 217 -9.47 14.99 -12.01
C LEU A 217 -9.44 16.38 -11.43
N TRP A 218 -8.28 16.74 -10.92
CA TRP A 218 -8.02 18.00 -10.25
C TRP A 218 -6.79 18.63 -10.88
N ASP A 219 -6.84 19.94 -11.09
CA ASP A 219 -5.71 20.74 -11.57
C ASP A 219 -5.48 21.89 -10.61
N LEU A 220 -4.48 21.76 -9.73
CA LEU A 220 -4.16 22.78 -8.75
C LEU A 220 -3.74 24.12 -9.39
N LYS A 221 -3.30 24.14 -10.65
CA LYS A 221 -2.96 25.38 -11.37
C LYS A 221 -4.20 26.20 -11.74
N SER A 222 -5.37 25.57 -11.75
CA SER A 222 -6.65 26.24 -12.00
C SER A 222 -7.23 26.94 -10.76
N LEU A 223 -6.58 26.81 -9.60
CA LEU A 223 -7.00 27.49 -8.38
C LEU A 223 -6.92 29.01 -8.56
N GLU A 224 -8.05 29.69 -8.44
CA GLU A 224 -8.11 31.14 -8.51
C GLU A 224 -7.36 31.79 -7.32
N SER A 225 -6.64 32.87 -7.60
CA SER A 225 -5.87 33.60 -6.58
C SER A 225 -6.74 33.99 -5.37
N GLY A 226 -6.32 33.55 -4.18
CA GLY A 226 -6.98 33.85 -2.91
C GLY A 226 -8.11 32.87 -2.51
N LYS A 227 -8.46 31.90 -3.36
CA LYS A 227 -9.32 30.77 -2.97
C LYS A 227 -8.50 29.67 -2.33
N THR A 228 -9.13 28.92 -1.42
CA THR A 228 -8.59 27.71 -0.79
C THR A 228 -9.42 26.48 -1.12
N THR A 229 -10.45 26.61 -1.97
CA THR A 229 -11.28 25.50 -2.42
C THR A 229 -11.18 25.35 -3.94
N LEU A 230 -11.12 24.11 -4.41
CA LEU A 230 -11.01 23.76 -5.83
C LEU A 230 -12.06 22.71 -6.19
N ASN A 231 -12.80 22.96 -7.26
CA ASN A 231 -13.72 21.96 -7.84
C ASN A 231 -12.97 21.08 -8.85
N ALA A 232 -13.48 19.87 -9.06
CA ALA A 232 -12.92 18.96 -10.06
C ALA A 232 -12.93 19.60 -11.46
N SER A 233 -11.80 19.51 -12.17
CA SER A 233 -11.68 19.96 -13.55
C SER A 233 -12.44 19.03 -14.51
N ARG A 234 -12.58 17.76 -14.11
CA ARG A 234 -13.33 16.75 -14.87
C ARG A 234 -13.91 15.70 -13.92
N VAL A 235 -15.14 15.27 -14.18
CA VAL A 235 -15.82 14.21 -13.45
C VAL A 235 -16.21 13.13 -14.43
N TYR A 236 -15.79 11.90 -14.16
CA TYR A 236 -16.09 10.72 -14.94
C TYR A 236 -17.10 9.83 -14.19
N THR A 237 -18.07 9.31 -14.93
CA THR A 237 -19.19 8.49 -14.40
C THR A 237 -19.37 7.22 -15.23
N HIS A 238 -18.26 6.56 -15.58
CA HIS A 238 -18.24 5.36 -16.42
C HIS A 238 -18.30 4.06 -15.62
N HIS A 239 -18.00 4.10 -14.32
CA HIS A 239 -18.20 2.97 -13.41
C HIS A 239 -19.63 2.92 -12.91
N THR A 240 -20.10 1.70 -12.58
CA THR A 240 -21.45 1.47 -12.06
C THR A 240 -21.48 1.13 -10.56
N ASN A 241 -20.31 1.11 -9.92
CA ASN A 241 -20.16 0.84 -8.50
C ASN A 241 -18.93 1.58 -7.93
N VAL A 242 -18.59 1.37 -6.65
CA VAL A 242 -17.47 1.99 -5.94
C VAL A 242 -16.19 1.94 -6.75
N VAL A 243 -15.45 3.04 -6.84
CA VAL A 243 -14.13 3.09 -7.48
C VAL A 243 -13.06 2.92 -6.40
N ASN A 244 -12.45 1.74 -6.36
CA ASN A 244 -11.54 1.36 -5.28
C ASN A 244 -10.17 2.01 -5.42
N ASP A 245 -9.63 2.06 -6.64
CA ASP A 245 -8.31 2.60 -6.90
C ASP A 245 -8.20 3.29 -8.27
N VAL A 246 -7.31 4.27 -8.35
CA VAL A 246 -6.99 5.02 -9.56
C VAL A 246 -5.49 5.26 -9.63
N GLN A 247 -4.91 5.15 -10.82
CA GLN A 247 -3.49 5.41 -11.01
C GLN A 247 -3.22 6.10 -12.35
N TYR A 248 -2.45 7.19 -12.33
CA TYR A 248 -1.84 7.69 -13.56
C TYR A 248 -0.80 6.69 -14.08
N SER A 249 -0.77 6.48 -15.40
CA SER A 249 0.31 5.72 -16.01
C SER A 249 1.65 6.45 -15.82
N PRO A 250 2.72 5.76 -15.37
CA PRO A 250 4.05 6.35 -15.22
C PRO A 250 4.70 6.69 -16.56
N ILE A 251 4.23 6.10 -17.67
CA ILE A 251 4.80 6.29 -19.02
C ILE A 251 3.83 7.08 -19.91
N CYS A 252 2.56 6.67 -19.96
CA CYS A 252 1.57 7.26 -20.85
C CYS A 252 0.86 8.44 -20.17
N GLN A 253 1.33 9.68 -20.40
CA GLN A 253 0.82 10.90 -19.74
C GLN A 253 -0.71 11.06 -19.69
N ASN A 254 -1.42 10.61 -20.73
CA ASN A 254 -2.86 10.80 -20.84
C ASN A 254 -3.68 9.63 -20.30
N PHE A 255 -3.03 8.56 -19.84
CA PHE A 255 -3.71 7.36 -19.37
C PHE A 255 -3.86 7.36 -17.86
N ILE A 256 -5.08 7.05 -17.41
CA ILE A 256 -5.41 6.82 -16.01
C ILE A 256 -6.15 5.49 -15.97
N GLY A 257 -5.63 4.54 -15.20
CA GLY A 257 -6.31 3.28 -14.93
C GLY A 257 -7.19 3.42 -13.71
N THR A 258 -8.35 2.77 -13.73
CA THR A 258 -9.34 2.81 -12.65
C THR A 258 -9.95 1.42 -12.49
N VAL A 259 -10.20 1.01 -11.25
CA VAL A 259 -10.79 -0.29 -10.91
C VAL A 259 -11.93 -0.12 -9.90
N SER A 260 -12.86 -1.07 -9.91
CA SER A 260 -14.13 -0.91 -9.22
C SER A 260 -14.75 -2.24 -8.80
N ASP A 261 -15.67 -2.16 -7.84
CA ASP A 261 -16.63 -3.20 -7.46
C ASP A 261 -17.53 -3.66 -8.61
N ASP A 262 -17.56 -2.94 -9.74
CA ASP A 262 -18.26 -3.39 -10.95
C ASP A 262 -17.49 -4.46 -11.77
N LEU A 263 -16.39 -4.98 -11.21
CA LEU A 263 -15.53 -6.04 -11.77
C LEU A 263 -14.76 -5.62 -13.03
N THR A 264 -14.58 -4.31 -13.25
CA THR A 264 -13.89 -3.81 -14.45
C THR A 264 -12.60 -3.07 -14.13
N LEU A 265 -11.59 -3.32 -14.97
CA LEU A 265 -10.47 -2.42 -15.19
C LEU A 265 -10.83 -1.51 -16.36
N GLN A 266 -10.79 -0.20 -16.14
CA GLN A 266 -11.06 0.79 -17.18
C GLN A 266 -9.85 1.72 -17.34
N ILE A 267 -9.48 2.00 -18.60
CA ILE A 267 -8.43 2.98 -18.91
C ILE A 267 -9.08 4.21 -19.51
N LEU A 268 -8.89 5.34 -18.84
CA LEU A 268 -9.26 6.65 -19.32
C LEU A 268 -8.16 7.21 -20.21
N ASP A 269 -8.53 7.87 -21.30
CA ASP A 269 -7.66 8.74 -22.08
C ASP A 269 -8.15 10.18 -21.92
N THR A 270 -7.37 11.01 -21.22
CA THR A 270 -7.75 12.38 -20.90
C THR A 270 -7.95 13.28 -22.12
N ARG A 271 -7.48 12.87 -23.30
CA ARG A 271 -7.69 13.58 -24.58
C ARG A 271 -9.08 13.36 -25.16
N GLN A 272 -9.75 12.27 -24.79
CA GLN A 272 -11.13 12.02 -25.22
C GLN A 272 -12.05 13.01 -24.49
N SER A 273 -13.14 13.45 -25.13
CA SER A 273 -14.10 14.38 -24.51
C SER A 273 -15.17 13.69 -23.66
N SER A 274 -15.45 12.41 -23.92
CA SER A 274 -16.46 11.65 -23.18
C SER A 274 -16.06 11.42 -21.73
N THR A 275 -16.96 11.66 -20.79
CA THR A 275 -16.77 11.38 -19.36
C THR A 275 -17.55 10.17 -18.87
N THR A 276 -18.40 9.59 -19.72
CA THR A 276 -19.28 8.45 -19.39
C THR A 276 -18.79 7.12 -19.96
N GLN A 277 -17.67 7.15 -20.69
CA GLN A 277 -17.07 5.97 -21.31
C GLN A 277 -15.55 6.02 -21.14
N ALA A 278 -14.95 4.88 -20.86
CA ALA A 278 -13.50 4.70 -20.88
C ALA A 278 -13.00 4.40 -22.29
N ALA A 279 -11.70 4.65 -22.52
CA ALA A 279 -11.05 4.36 -23.79
C ALA A 279 -10.85 2.84 -23.98
N LEU A 280 -10.54 2.13 -22.90
CA LEU A 280 -10.45 0.67 -22.84
C LEU A 280 -11.22 0.17 -21.62
N VAL A 281 -11.84 -1.01 -21.75
CA VAL A 281 -12.53 -1.68 -20.65
C VAL A 281 -12.20 -3.17 -20.72
N ALA A 282 -11.52 -3.67 -19.68
CA ALA A 282 -11.38 -5.10 -19.43
C ALA A 282 -12.56 -5.56 -18.57
N ARG A 283 -13.20 -6.66 -18.96
CA ARG A 283 -14.36 -7.25 -18.26
C ARG A 283 -14.12 -8.73 -18.03
N HIS A 284 -14.82 -9.29 -17.04
CA HIS A 284 -14.84 -10.74 -16.79
C HIS A 284 -13.45 -11.35 -16.52
N GLY A 285 -12.50 -10.54 -16.06
CA GLY A 285 -11.18 -11.03 -15.63
C GLY A 285 -11.13 -11.47 -14.18
N HIS A 286 -12.05 -10.97 -13.37
CA HIS A 286 -12.19 -11.27 -11.95
C HIS A 286 -13.64 -11.64 -11.63
N THR A 287 -13.84 -12.45 -10.60
CA THR A 287 -15.18 -12.87 -10.14
C THR A 287 -15.71 -12.04 -8.98
N GLU A 288 -14.85 -11.27 -8.31
CA GLU A 288 -15.16 -10.41 -7.17
C GLU A 288 -14.56 -9.00 -7.40
N PRO A 289 -14.94 -7.98 -6.60
CA PRO A 289 -14.44 -6.62 -6.73
C PRO A 289 -12.94 -6.48 -6.98
N ILE A 290 -12.55 -5.52 -7.82
CA ILE A 290 -11.14 -5.23 -8.07
C ILE A 290 -10.72 -4.09 -7.14
N ASN A 291 -9.84 -4.39 -6.19
CA ASN A 291 -9.46 -3.51 -5.08
C ASN A 291 -8.33 -2.53 -5.45
N ALA A 292 -7.37 -2.96 -6.27
CA ALA A 292 -6.20 -2.15 -6.62
C ALA A 292 -5.72 -2.40 -8.05
N LEU A 293 -5.03 -1.42 -8.63
CA LEU A 293 -4.31 -1.56 -9.89
C LEU A 293 -2.86 -1.07 -9.80
N ALA A 294 -2.00 -1.59 -10.68
CA ALA A 294 -0.65 -1.09 -10.83
C ALA A 294 -0.19 -1.13 -12.29
N PHE A 295 0.11 0.04 -12.88
CA PHE A 295 0.86 0.13 -14.12
C PHE A 295 2.31 -0.28 -13.89
N ASN A 296 2.85 -1.08 -14.82
CA ASN A 296 4.27 -1.37 -14.80
C ASN A 296 5.10 -0.09 -15.05
N PRO A 297 6.19 0.16 -14.30
CA PRO A 297 6.98 1.37 -14.44
C PRO A 297 7.82 1.43 -15.72
N THR A 298 8.01 0.30 -16.41
CA THR A 298 8.89 0.18 -17.59
C THR A 298 8.15 -0.20 -18.87
N SER A 299 7.00 -0.86 -18.77
CA SER A 299 6.18 -1.28 -19.91
C SER A 299 4.91 -0.43 -20.01
N GLU A 300 4.70 0.21 -21.17
CA GLU A 300 3.54 1.06 -21.43
C GLU A 300 2.22 0.29 -21.52
N SER A 301 2.28 -1.02 -21.77
CA SER A 301 1.10 -1.85 -22.03
C SER A 301 0.77 -2.82 -20.89
N LEU A 302 1.64 -3.00 -19.90
CA LEU A 302 1.45 -3.99 -18.84
C LEU A 302 0.78 -3.35 -17.60
N VAL A 303 -0.34 -3.94 -17.17
CA VAL A 303 -1.07 -3.52 -15.97
C VAL A 303 -1.41 -4.75 -15.12
N ALA A 304 -1.28 -4.64 -13.82
CA ALA A 304 -1.75 -5.63 -12.86
C ALA A 304 -3.02 -5.14 -12.15
N THR A 305 -3.92 -6.06 -11.80
CA THR A 305 -5.13 -5.81 -11.00
C THR A 305 -5.21 -6.80 -9.85
N ALA A 306 -5.59 -6.34 -8.66
CA ALA A 306 -5.78 -7.17 -7.47
C ALA A 306 -7.26 -7.19 -7.09
N SER A 307 -7.77 -8.35 -6.69
CA SER A 307 -9.21 -8.56 -6.48
C SER A 307 -9.53 -9.28 -5.18
N GLY A 308 -10.79 -9.11 -4.75
CA GLY A 308 -11.44 -9.91 -3.72
C GLY A 308 -11.60 -11.40 -4.08
N ASP A 309 -11.26 -11.83 -5.29
CA ASP A 309 -11.23 -13.25 -5.69
C ASP A 309 -9.92 -13.96 -5.32
N ASN A 310 -9.08 -13.30 -4.53
CA ASN A 310 -7.78 -13.76 -4.04
C ASN A 310 -6.70 -13.85 -5.12
N THR A 311 -6.98 -13.38 -6.35
CA THR A 311 -6.04 -13.44 -7.47
C THR A 311 -5.56 -12.07 -7.93
N ILE A 312 -4.44 -12.08 -8.65
CA ILE A 312 -3.93 -10.91 -9.37
C ILE A 312 -3.99 -11.18 -10.87
N GLY A 313 -4.66 -10.32 -11.61
CA GLY A 313 -4.72 -10.38 -13.07
C GLY A 313 -3.61 -9.57 -13.73
N ILE A 314 -2.90 -10.16 -14.68
CA ILE A 314 -1.90 -9.47 -15.52
C ILE A 314 -2.51 -9.20 -16.89
N TRP A 315 -2.45 -7.94 -17.33
CA TRP A 315 -3.15 -7.45 -18.52
C TRP A 315 -2.20 -6.79 -19.51
N ASP A 316 -2.45 -7.04 -20.79
CA ASP A 316 -1.86 -6.27 -21.90
C ASP A 316 -2.91 -5.30 -22.45
N LEU A 317 -2.66 -4.00 -22.34
CA LEU A 317 -3.55 -2.95 -22.83
C LEU A 317 -3.80 -3.00 -24.34
N ARG A 318 -2.96 -3.70 -25.11
CA ARG A 318 -3.16 -3.94 -26.54
C ARG A 318 -4.25 -4.97 -26.81
N ASN A 319 -4.53 -5.85 -25.84
CA ASN A 319 -5.62 -6.83 -25.88
C ASN A 319 -6.20 -7.09 -24.48
N VAL A 320 -7.12 -6.22 -24.05
CA VAL A 320 -7.79 -6.32 -22.73
C VAL A 320 -8.95 -7.33 -22.68
N LYS A 321 -9.13 -8.17 -23.71
CA LYS A 321 -10.23 -9.14 -23.76
C LYS A 321 -10.02 -10.33 -22.82
N GLU A 322 -8.77 -10.65 -22.53
CA GLU A 322 -8.37 -11.76 -21.68
C GLU A 322 -7.13 -11.35 -20.87
N LYS A 323 -6.97 -11.98 -19.70
CA LYS A 323 -5.74 -11.84 -18.91
C LYS A 323 -4.60 -12.51 -19.67
N VAL A 324 -3.42 -11.89 -19.62
CA VAL A 324 -2.17 -12.53 -20.06
C VAL A 324 -1.81 -13.67 -19.11
N HIS A 325 -1.98 -13.44 -17.81
CA HIS A 325 -1.69 -14.41 -16.76
C HIS A 325 -2.52 -14.12 -15.50
N THR A 326 -2.62 -15.11 -14.61
CA THR A 326 -3.23 -14.96 -13.28
C THR A 326 -2.22 -15.45 -12.24
N LEU A 327 -1.91 -14.60 -11.25
CA LEU A 327 -1.08 -15.00 -10.12
C LEU A 327 -1.99 -15.51 -9.01
N GLU A 328 -1.72 -16.74 -8.57
CA GLU A 328 -2.48 -17.45 -7.54
C GLU A 328 -1.54 -17.80 -6.37
N GLY A 329 -2.01 -17.59 -5.14
CA GLY A 329 -1.24 -17.91 -3.92
C GLY A 329 -1.79 -17.26 -2.66
N HIS A 330 -2.42 -16.09 -2.78
CA HIS A 330 -3.17 -15.48 -1.68
C HIS A 330 -4.40 -16.31 -1.30
N GLN A 331 -4.75 -16.30 -0.02
CA GLN A 331 -5.87 -17.07 0.54
C GLN A 331 -7.09 -16.21 0.89
N ASP A 332 -6.99 -14.91 0.68
CA ASP A 332 -8.04 -13.91 0.93
C ASP A 332 -7.85 -12.71 0.00
N ALA A 333 -8.78 -11.76 0.05
CA ALA A 333 -8.85 -10.59 -0.82
C ALA A 333 -7.51 -9.86 -0.92
N VAL A 334 -7.02 -9.67 -2.14
CA VAL A 334 -5.80 -8.91 -2.41
C VAL A 334 -6.16 -7.42 -2.41
N THR A 335 -5.58 -6.65 -1.50
CA THR A 335 -6.01 -5.27 -1.20
C THR A 335 -5.09 -4.21 -1.79
N ALA A 336 -3.82 -4.52 -1.99
CA ALA A 336 -2.88 -3.60 -2.61
C ALA A 336 -1.87 -4.34 -3.48
N ILE A 337 -1.43 -3.71 -4.56
CA ILE A 337 -0.35 -4.18 -5.43
C ILE A 337 0.56 -3.02 -5.83
N SER A 338 1.84 -3.31 -6.01
CA SER A 338 2.83 -2.30 -6.42
C SER A 338 4.03 -2.97 -7.09
N TRP A 339 4.37 -2.50 -8.28
CA TRP A 339 5.58 -2.93 -8.98
C TRP A 339 6.83 -2.47 -8.24
N HIS A 340 7.86 -3.31 -8.27
CA HIS A 340 9.17 -2.91 -7.80
C HIS A 340 9.68 -1.71 -8.62
N PRO A 341 10.24 -0.67 -7.98
CA PRO A 341 10.59 0.57 -8.67
C PRO A 341 11.72 0.42 -9.70
N HIS A 342 12.58 -0.58 -9.52
CA HIS A 342 13.79 -0.76 -10.34
C HIS A 342 13.81 -2.06 -11.13
N GLU A 343 12.96 -3.03 -10.78
CA GLU A 343 12.97 -4.37 -11.39
C GLU A 343 11.63 -4.65 -12.04
N ALA A 344 11.62 -4.57 -13.37
CA ALA A 344 10.39 -4.57 -14.17
C ALA A 344 9.52 -5.83 -14.03
N GLY A 345 10.12 -6.98 -13.70
CA GLY A 345 9.43 -8.25 -13.55
C GLY A 345 8.87 -8.49 -12.15
N ILE A 346 9.22 -7.66 -11.16
CA ILE A 346 8.88 -7.90 -9.76
C ILE A 346 7.63 -7.11 -9.37
N LEU A 347 6.63 -7.84 -8.85
CA LEU A 347 5.39 -7.27 -8.33
C LEU A 347 5.26 -7.63 -6.84
N GLY A 348 4.91 -6.67 -5.99
CA GLY A 348 4.47 -6.94 -4.62
C GLY A 348 2.95 -6.91 -4.52
N SER A 349 2.38 -7.77 -3.67
CA SER A 349 0.96 -7.78 -3.35
C SER A 349 0.71 -7.98 -1.86
N ALA A 350 -0.29 -7.30 -1.31
CA ALA A 350 -0.74 -7.43 0.07
C ALA A 350 -2.19 -7.92 0.10
N SER A 351 -2.55 -8.73 1.09
CA SER A 351 -3.87 -9.32 1.22
C SER A 351 -4.37 -9.31 2.67
N TYR A 352 -5.68 -9.48 2.81
CA TYR A 352 -6.34 -9.79 4.08
C TYR A 352 -5.91 -11.14 4.68
N ASP A 353 -5.24 -12.01 3.93
CA ASP A 353 -4.62 -13.23 4.45
C ASP A 353 -3.39 -12.98 5.35
N ARG A 354 -3.06 -11.70 5.59
CA ARG A 354 -1.95 -11.24 6.44
C ARG A 354 -0.57 -11.51 5.81
N ARG A 355 -0.50 -11.71 4.49
CA ARG A 355 0.73 -11.93 3.75
C ARG A 355 1.02 -10.80 2.77
N ILE A 356 2.31 -10.54 2.58
CA ILE A 356 2.80 -9.84 1.39
C ILE A 356 3.56 -10.85 0.54
N ILE A 357 3.21 -10.96 -0.74
CA ILE A 357 3.88 -11.85 -1.68
C ILE A 357 4.65 -11.02 -2.71
N PHE A 358 5.88 -11.42 -3.00
CA PHE A 358 6.64 -10.95 -4.15
C PHE A 358 6.55 -11.96 -5.27
N TRP A 359 6.25 -11.47 -6.47
CA TRP A 359 6.09 -12.25 -7.68
C TRP A 359 7.19 -11.88 -8.65
N ASP A 360 7.85 -12.87 -9.23
CA ASP A 360 8.77 -12.68 -10.35
C ASP A 360 8.14 -13.23 -11.63
N LEU A 361 7.70 -12.30 -12.49
CA LEU A 361 7.08 -12.65 -13.76
C LEU A 361 8.04 -13.30 -14.76
N ALA A 362 9.35 -13.20 -14.57
CA ALA A 362 10.32 -13.89 -15.43
C ALA A 362 10.29 -15.42 -15.23
N ARG A 363 9.80 -15.88 -14.07
CA ARG A 363 9.76 -17.30 -13.68
C ARG A 363 8.45 -18.00 -14.06
N VAL A 364 7.51 -17.27 -14.64
CA VAL A 364 6.23 -17.85 -15.10
C VAL A 364 6.50 -18.97 -16.11
N GLY A 365 6.01 -20.17 -15.78
CA GLY A 365 6.16 -21.35 -16.63
C GLY A 365 7.48 -22.09 -16.49
N GLU A 366 8.33 -21.76 -15.51
CA GLU A 366 9.47 -22.59 -15.14
C GLU A 366 9.02 -23.98 -14.65
N GLU A 367 9.78 -25.02 -15.02
CA GLU A 367 9.51 -26.37 -14.55
C GLU A 367 9.97 -26.54 -13.09
N GLN A 368 9.05 -26.94 -12.21
CA GLN A 368 9.31 -27.19 -10.79
C GLN A 368 9.39 -28.69 -10.49
N GLN A 369 10.19 -29.06 -9.49
CA GLN A 369 10.12 -30.41 -8.93
C GLN A 369 8.78 -30.62 -8.21
N PRO A 370 8.31 -31.87 -8.03
CA PRO A 370 7.04 -32.13 -7.36
C PRO A 370 6.94 -31.50 -5.97
N ASP A 371 8.01 -31.53 -5.18
CA ASP A 371 8.04 -30.96 -3.84
C ASP A 371 7.89 -29.42 -3.89
N ASP A 372 8.51 -28.75 -4.87
CA ASP A 372 8.41 -27.28 -5.03
C ASP A 372 7.01 -26.83 -5.50
N GLN A 373 6.28 -27.69 -6.23
CA GLN A 373 4.91 -27.40 -6.67
C GLN A 373 3.93 -27.37 -5.50
N GLU A 374 4.24 -28.07 -4.39
CA GLU A 374 3.42 -28.03 -3.17
C GLU A 374 3.58 -26.69 -2.43
N ASP A 375 4.71 -26.01 -2.59
CA ASP A 375 5.02 -24.73 -1.94
C ASP A 375 4.43 -23.51 -2.69
N GLY A 376 4.16 -23.64 -3.99
CA GLY A 376 3.50 -22.62 -4.80
C GLY A 376 3.97 -22.57 -6.25
N ALA A 377 3.38 -21.63 -7.01
CA ALA A 377 3.76 -21.38 -8.40
C ALA A 377 5.21 -20.87 -8.51
N PRO A 378 5.93 -21.13 -9.62
CA PRO A 378 7.34 -20.77 -9.76
C PRO A 378 7.60 -19.26 -9.72
N GLU A 379 6.61 -18.46 -10.11
CA GLU A 379 6.63 -17.00 -10.01
C GLU A 379 6.49 -16.47 -8.57
N LEU A 380 6.11 -17.29 -7.58
CA LEU A 380 6.09 -16.88 -6.18
C LEU A 380 7.53 -16.82 -5.66
N LEU A 381 8.08 -15.62 -5.56
CA LEU A 381 9.48 -15.40 -5.18
C LEU A 381 9.68 -15.40 -3.66
N PHE A 382 8.80 -14.71 -2.94
CA PHE A 382 8.94 -14.53 -1.50
C PHE A 382 7.60 -14.26 -0.83
N MET A 383 7.42 -14.75 0.40
CA MET A 383 6.24 -14.45 1.22
C MET A 383 6.65 -13.89 2.58
N HIS A 384 6.18 -12.69 2.88
CA HIS A 384 6.30 -12.07 4.18
C HIS A 384 5.10 -12.42 5.06
N GLY A 385 5.35 -13.13 6.16
CA GLY A 385 4.37 -13.54 7.17
C GLY A 385 4.55 -12.85 8.53
N GLY A 386 5.12 -11.64 8.55
CA GLY A 386 5.40 -10.92 9.79
C GLY A 386 4.19 -10.26 10.45
N HIS A 387 3.09 -10.07 9.71
CA HIS A 387 1.88 -9.42 10.23
C HIS A 387 0.89 -10.45 10.80
N THR A 388 0.22 -10.05 11.88
CA THR A 388 -0.77 -10.86 12.61
C THR A 388 -2.21 -10.46 12.32
N ASN A 389 -2.42 -9.42 11.51
CA ASN A 389 -3.74 -8.93 11.12
C ASN A 389 -3.74 -8.46 9.65
N HIS A 390 -4.92 -8.08 9.14
CA HIS A 390 -5.14 -7.64 7.77
C HIS A 390 -4.23 -6.47 7.39
N LEU A 391 -3.74 -6.49 6.15
CA LEU A 391 -2.85 -5.45 5.65
C LEU A 391 -3.62 -4.27 5.06
N THR A 392 -3.18 -3.07 5.39
CA THR A 392 -3.83 -1.84 4.98
C THR A 392 -3.14 -1.18 3.78
N ASP A 393 -1.81 -1.07 3.79
CA ASP A 393 -1.02 -0.48 2.70
C ASP A 393 0.45 -0.94 2.82
N PHE A 394 1.18 -0.90 1.72
CA PHE A 394 2.63 -1.10 1.71
C PHE A 394 3.33 -0.21 0.69
N SER A 395 4.63 -0.03 0.84
CA SER A 395 5.42 0.83 -0.03
C SER A 395 6.85 0.32 -0.19
N TRP A 396 7.28 0.19 -1.45
CA TRP A 396 8.68 0.00 -1.82
C TRP A 396 9.51 1.25 -1.55
N ASN A 397 10.69 1.07 -0.97
CA ASN A 397 11.66 2.15 -0.87
C ASN A 397 12.29 2.38 -2.25
N GLN A 398 12.39 3.65 -2.66
CA GLN A 398 12.94 4.02 -3.98
C GLN A 398 14.47 4.03 -4.01
N ASN A 399 15.12 4.05 -2.85
CA ASN A 399 16.55 4.27 -2.69
C ASN A 399 17.29 3.02 -2.16
N GLU A 400 16.60 2.19 -1.38
CA GLU A 400 17.09 0.90 -0.89
C GLU A 400 16.40 -0.25 -1.63
N PRO A 401 17.10 -0.99 -2.50
CA PRO A 401 16.54 -2.16 -3.17
C PRO A 401 15.99 -3.17 -2.15
N TRP A 402 14.84 -3.77 -2.46
CA TRP A 402 14.21 -4.82 -1.67
C TRP A 402 13.80 -4.42 -0.24
N LEU A 403 13.88 -3.14 0.11
CA LEU A 403 13.38 -2.60 1.37
C LEU A 403 11.93 -2.13 1.19
N MET A 404 11.09 -2.47 2.16
CA MET A 404 9.70 -2.03 2.19
C MET A 404 9.26 -1.53 3.56
N ALA A 405 8.16 -0.78 3.55
CA ALA A 405 7.33 -0.55 4.72
C ALA A 405 5.95 -1.17 4.47
N SER A 406 5.38 -1.84 5.46
CA SER A 406 4.00 -2.35 5.42
C SER A 406 3.28 -2.12 6.73
N ALA A 407 1.98 -1.86 6.65
CA ALA A 407 1.11 -1.59 7.79
C ALA A 407 -0.06 -2.57 7.86
N ALA A 408 -0.49 -2.86 9.08
CA ALA A 408 -1.63 -3.71 9.40
C ALA A 408 -2.60 -3.03 10.37
N GLU A 409 -3.80 -3.59 10.46
CA GLU A 409 -4.92 -3.05 11.27
C GLU A 409 -4.68 -3.13 12.79
N ASP A 410 -3.80 -4.01 13.26
CA ASP A 410 -3.43 -4.17 14.68
C ASP A 410 -2.35 -3.18 15.15
N ASN A 411 -2.31 -2.00 14.51
CA ASN A 411 -1.35 -0.92 14.73
C ASN A 411 0.10 -1.26 14.38
N MET A 412 0.38 -2.42 13.78
CA MET A 412 1.74 -2.78 13.42
C MET A 412 2.19 -2.14 12.12
N LEU A 413 3.33 -1.45 12.19
CA LEU A 413 4.11 -1.06 11.03
C LEU A 413 5.44 -1.81 11.05
N GLN A 414 5.76 -2.46 9.93
CA GLN A 414 7.02 -3.18 9.76
C GLN A 414 7.84 -2.55 8.64
N ILE A 415 9.14 -2.42 8.88
CA ILE A 415 10.12 -2.04 7.87
C ILE A 415 11.08 -3.20 7.73
N TRP A 416 11.18 -3.77 6.54
CA TRP A 416 11.92 -5.00 6.32
C TRP A 416 12.58 -5.05 4.95
N LYS A 417 13.72 -5.73 4.88
CA LYS A 417 14.47 -6.00 3.67
C LYS A 417 14.62 -7.50 3.52
N VAL A 418 14.21 -8.05 2.37
CA VAL A 418 14.41 -9.47 2.06
C VAL A 418 15.89 -9.78 2.03
N ALA A 419 16.26 -11.01 2.43
CA ALA A 419 17.63 -11.46 2.40
C ALA A 419 18.19 -11.47 0.97
N ASP A 420 19.39 -10.92 0.79
CA ASP A 420 20.09 -10.94 -0.50
C ASP A 420 20.33 -12.37 -1.02
N SER A 421 20.30 -13.40 -0.17
CA SER A 421 20.37 -14.81 -0.62
C SER A 421 19.12 -15.32 -1.34
N ILE A 422 18.00 -14.58 -1.27
CA ILE A 422 16.74 -14.92 -1.94
C ILE A 422 16.59 -14.12 -3.24
N VAL A 423 16.97 -12.85 -3.20
CA VAL A 423 16.68 -11.87 -4.28
C VAL A 423 17.94 -11.32 -4.96
N GLY A 424 19.12 -11.64 -4.43
CA GLY A 424 20.38 -11.25 -5.04
C GLY A 424 20.58 -11.98 -6.36
N LYS A 425 21.07 -11.26 -7.37
CA LYS A 425 21.47 -11.88 -8.62
C LYS A 425 22.71 -12.74 -8.34
N ASP A 426 22.67 -14.00 -8.74
CA ASP A 426 23.84 -14.86 -8.71
C ASP A 426 24.95 -14.22 -9.58
N ASP A 427 25.97 -13.65 -8.93
CA ASP A 427 27.14 -13.09 -9.62
C ASP A 427 27.90 -14.15 -10.46
N SER A 428 27.52 -15.43 -10.37
CA SER A 428 28.01 -16.49 -11.26
C SER A 428 27.51 -16.37 -12.70
N ASP A 429 26.48 -15.58 -12.99
CA ASP A 429 25.97 -15.33 -14.34
C ASP A 429 26.53 -14.04 -14.96
N ILE A 430 27.47 -13.36 -14.30
CA ILE A 430 28.31 -12.36 -14.97
C ILE A 430 29.24 -13.12 -15.91
N ASN A 431 28.81 -13.20 -17.16
CA ASN A 431 29.55 -13.77 -18.28
C ASN A 431 30.99 -13.22 -18.26
N LEU A 432 31.95 -14.08 -17.92
CA LEU A 432 33.39 -13.78 -17.84
C LEU A 432 33.97 -13.23 -19.17
N ASP A 433 33.17 -13.23 -20.24
CA ASP A 433 33.51 -12.69 -21.55
C ASP A 433 33.46 -11.15 -21.65
N GLU A 434 32.88 -10.43 -20.68
CA GLU A 434 32.87 -8.94 -20.69
C GLU A 434 33.94 -8.28 -19.79
N MET A 435 34.71 -9.04 -19.01
CA MET A 435 35.88 -8.51 -18.29
C MET A 435 37.21 -8.64 -19.05
N GLY A 436 37.13 -8.86 -20.37
CA GLY A 436 38.30 -9.09 -21.20
C GLY A 436 38.22 -8.45 -22.59
N ARG A 437 37.97 -7.15 -22.72
CA ARG A 437 38.39 -6.34 -23.89
C ARG A 437 38.76 -4.91 -23.53
#